data_AF-A0A1H0QKZ0-F1
#
_entry.id   AF-A0A1H0QKZ0-F1
#
_cell.length_a   1.000
_cell.length_b   1.000
_cell.length_c   1.000
_cell.angle_alpha   90.00
_cell.angle_beta   90.00
_cell.angle_gamma   90.00
#
_symmetry.space_group_name_H-M   'P 1'
#
loop_
_entity.id
_entity.type
_entity.pdbx_description
1 polymer ?
#
loop_
_entity_poly.entity_id
_entity_poly.type
_entity_poly.pdbx_seq_one_letter_code
_entity_poly.pdbx_strand_id
1 'polypeptide(L)'
;MHMIKIKDTKNLLNKVPEVTIYFWIIKILCTTVGETASDFLNVNLGLGLAGTSILMGVFLIVVLFFQFKANKYIPSIYWLTVVLISIFGTLVTDNLTDSMGVPLEVSTIVFSVALILTFAIWYAKEKTLSIHSVFTKQREFFYWSTIFFTFALGTAAGDLMAESLGLGYFVTGVIICAVIISVTVAWRFGLNSVLAFWTAYIMTRPLGASLGDYLSQSQEYGGLGLGATLTSAIFIAAILLTVVFISVTQRDLVARPSTKPITDTNRYSVFLQVVVVVSALVLSSGAGYYWQHTKLQNEVKNSVSQDSSQEGSPADVSQFGPLGDLSSFKKITEDTLSLVSSGDLTAAKTRVNDLEYSWDNAKARLKPMSSKKWTEVDNSIDKVLRQLRSTHQDAEACKTALESLLTALS
;
A
#
# COMPACT_ATOMS: atom_id res chain seq x y z
N MET A 1 -13.80 -49.53 11.98
CA MET A 1 -12.91 -48.69 12.81
C MET A 1 -11.63 -48.29 12.06
N HIS A 2 -11.75 -47.70 10.86
CA HIS A 2 -10.58 -47.35 10.02
C HIS A 2 -10.78 -46.10 9.15
N MET A 3 -11.64 -45.17 9.57
CA MET A 3 -11.89 -43.91 8.84
C MET A 3 -11.73 -42.64 9.69
N ILE A 4 -11.14 -42.78 10.89
CA ILE A 4 -10.85 -41.64 11.80
C ILE A 4 -9.39 -41.17 11.67
N LYS A 5 -8.48 -41.94 11.04
CA LYS A 5 -7.03 -41.65 11.14
C LYS A 5 -6.36 -40.89 9.99
N ILE A 6 -7.00 -40.59 8.87
CA ILE A 6 -6.29 -39.94 7.73
C ILE A 6 -6.58 -38.44 7.65
N LYS A 7 -7.81 -38.03 7.98
CA LYS A 7 -8.23 -36.62 7.93
C LYS A 7 -7.58 -35.82 9.09
N ASP A 8 -7.53 -36.43 10.27
CA ASP A 8 -6.90 -35.83 11.46
C ASP A 8 -5.38 -35.72 11.32
N THR A 9 -4.70 -36.69 10.70
CA THR A 9 -3.25 -36.60 10.48
C THR A 9 -2.86 -35.57 9.42
N LYS A 10 -3.70 -35.35 8.40
CA LYS A 10 -3.50 -34.25 7.44
C LYS A 10 -3.70 -32.89 8.10
N ASN A 11 -4.70 -32.73 8.97
CA ASN A 11 -4.89 -31.48 9.72
C ASN A 11 -3.73 -31.21 10.70
N LEU A 12 -3.14 -32.24 11.31
CA LEU A 12 -1.97 -32.12 12.21
C LEU A 12 -0.67 -31.75 11.49
N LEU A 13 -0.60 -31.89 10.16
CA LEU A 13 0.57 -31.57 9.34
C LEU A 13 0.43 -30.24 8.60
N ASN A 14 -0.76 -29.62 8.60
CA ASN A 14 -0.94 -28.33 7.94
C ASN A 14 -0.16 -27.25 8.69
N LYS A 15 0.64 -26.46 7.95
CA LYS A 15 1.46 -25.39 8.53
C LYS A 15 0.75 -24.03 8.57
N VAL A 16 -0.51 -23.97 8.16
CA VAL A 16 -1.31 -22.75 8.03
C VAL A 16 -2.48 -22.81 9.03
N PRO A 17 -2.80 -21.69 9.72
CA PRO A 17 -3.94 -21.63 10.62
C PRO A 17 -5.27 -21.87 9.91
N GLU A 18 -6.27 -22.32 10.66
CA GLU A 18 -7.65 -22.36 10.17
C GLU A 18 -8.20 -20.94 9.94
N VAL A 19 -8.98 -20.77 8.88
CA VAL A 19 -9.58 -19.48 8.48
C VAL A 19 -10.78 -19.19 9.38
N THR A 20 -10.50 -18.74 10.61
CA THR A 20 -11.49 -18.30 11.59
C THR A 20 -11.62 -16.77 11.58
N ILE A 21 -12.54 -16.21 12.37
CA ILE A 21 -12.62 -14.74 12.55
C ILE A 21 -11.30 -14.17 13.09
N TYR A 22 -10.61 -14.92 13.96
CA TYR A 22 -9.33 -14.50 14.52
C TYR A 22 -8.21 -14.42 13.48
N PHE A 23 -8.24 -15.31 12.47
CA PHE A 23 -7.32 -15.23 11.34
C PHE A 23 -7.46 -13.89 10.62
N TRP A 24 -8.69 -13.46 10.32
CA TRP A 24 -8.95 -12.19 9.66
C TRP A 24 -8.57 -10.99 10.52
N ILE A 25 -8.86 -11.04 11.83
CA ILE A 25 -8.47 -9.97 12.76
C ILE A 25 -6.94 -9.81 12.78
N ILE A 26 -6.18 -10.88 13.05
CA ILE A 26 -4.72 -10.77 13.12
C ILE A 26 -4.16 -10.37 11.74
N LYS A 27 -4.70 -10.91 10.65
CA LYS A 27 -4.26 -10.54 9.29
C LYS A 27 -4.41 -9.04 9.04
N ILE A 28 -5.56 -8.45 9.36
CA ILE A 28 -5.81 -7.01 9.19
C ILE A 28 -4.84 -6.20 10.07
N LEU A 29 -4.66 -6.61 11.33
CA LEU A 29 -3.69 -5.96 12.22
C LEU A 29 -2.27 -6.03 11.66
N CYS A 30 -1.82 -7.20 11.15
CA CYS A 30 -0.51 -7.38 10.55
C CYS A 30 -0.31 -6.55 9.28
N THR A 31 -1.35 -6.41 8.45
CA THR A 31 -1.29 -5.54 7.27
C THR A 31 -1.13 -4.08 7.69
N THR A 32 -1.88 -3.62 8.69
CA THR A 32 -1.75 -2.22 9.17
C THR A 32 -0.41 -1.93 9.84
N VAL A 33 0.15 -2.90 10.57
CA VAL A 33 1.53 -2.78 11.11
C VAL A 33 2.57 -2.74 10.00
N GLY A 34 2.37 -3.44 8.88
CA GLY A 34 3.33 -3.46 7.78
C GLY A 34 3.72 -2.05 7.35
N GLU A 35 2.71 -1.23 7.11
CA GLU A 35 2.81 0.16 6.67
C GLU A 35 3.42 1.07 7.75
N THR A 36 2.79 1.07 8.92
CA THR A 36 3.17 2.00 9.99
C THR A 36 4.56 1.67 10.55
N ALA A 37 4.95 0.39 10.57
CA ALA A 37 6.26 -0.03 11.06
C ALA A 37 7.38 0.23 10.04
N SER A 38 7.14 0.07 8.72
CA SER A 38 8.15 0.45 7.72
C SER A 38 8.45 1.95 7.81
N ASP A 39 7.42 2.78 7.92
CA ASP A 39 7.55 4.23 8.10
C ASP A 39 8.32 4.56 9.38
N PHE A 40 7.92 3.95 10.49
CA PHE A 40 8.56 4.15 11.78
C PHE A 40 10.05 3.82 11.72
N LEU A 41 10.40 2.69 11.11
CA LEU A 41 11.79 2.22 10.99
C LEU A 41 12.60 3.14 10.09
N ASN A 42 12.02 3.61 8.98
CA ASN A 42 12.69 4.52 8.06
C ASN A 42 13.02 5.86 8.73
N VAL A 43 12.06 6.45 9.46
CA VAL A 43 12.21 7.75 10.11
C VAL A 43 13.10 7.69 11.36
N ASN A 44 12.92 6.69 12.23
CA ASN A 44 13.62 6.67 13.53
C ASN A 44 15.02 6.06 13.48
N LEU A 45 15.29 5.09 12.60
CA LEU A 45 16.61 4.47 12.54
C LEU A 45 17.60 5.28 11.70
N GLY A 46 17.13 6.24 10.89
CA GLY A 46 17.99 7.07 10.03
C GLY A 46 18.81 6.27 9.01
N LEU A 47 18.50 4.97 8.84
CA LEU A 47 19.18 4.06 7.92
C LEU A 47 18.76 4.27 6.46
N GLY A 48 17.75 5.13 6.25
CA GLY A 48 17.07 5.31 4.98
C GLY A 48 16.30 4.07 4.54
N LEU A 49 15.59 4.22 3.42
CA LEU A 49 14.69 3.21 2.88
C LEU A 49 15.45 1.92 2.51
N ALA A 50 16.62 2.07 1.86
CA ALA A 50 17.46 0.94 1.46
C ALA A 50 18.09 0.19 2.64
N GLY A 51 18.60 0.90 3.65
CA GLY A 51 19.20 0.28 4.83
C GLY A 51 18.16 -0.49 5.66
N THR A 52 16.97 0.09 5.81
CA THR A 52 15.83 -0.54 6.48
C THR A 52 15.37 -1.79 5.74
N SER A 53 15.30 -1.73 4.41
CA SER A 53 14.95 -2.87 3.54
C SER A 53 15.92 -4.04 3.70
N ILE A 54 17.23 -3.78 3.71
CA ILE A 54 18.24 -4.83 3.88
C ILE A 54 18.11 -5.48 5.27
N LEU A 55 17.99 -4.67 6.32
CA LEU A 55 17.86 -5.17 7.69
C LEU A 55 16.63 -6.08 7.83
N MET A 56 15.46 -5.60 7.42
CA MET A 56 14.22 -6.36 7.51
C MET A 56 14.24 -7.60 6.59
N GLY A 57 14.89 -7.51 5.42
CA GLY A 57 15.11 -8.65 4.54
C GLY A 57 15.94 -9.76 5.19
N VAL A 58 17.01 -9.42 5.91
CA VAL A 58 17.81 -10.39 6.67
C VAL A 58 16.98 -11.05 7.78
N PHE A 59 16.23 -10.27 8.55
CA PHE A 59 15.32 -10.81 9.58
C PHE A 59 14.26 -11.74 8.98
N LEU A 60 13.67 -11.35 7.85
CA LEU A 60 12.70 -12.15 7.13
C LEU A 60 13.30 -13.50 6.67
N ILE A 61 14.51 -13.50 6.11
CA ILE A 61 15.20 -14.73 5.69
C ILE A 61 15.43 -15.67 6.89
N VAL A 62 15.87 -15.13 8.03
CA VAL A 62 16.09 -15.90 9.26
C VAL A 62 14.79 -16.54 9.74
N VAL A 63 13.70 -15.78 9.81
CA VAL A 63 12.41 -16.30 10.28
C VAL A 63 11.82 -17.29 9.28
N LEU A 64 11.92 -17.04 7.97
CA LEU A 64 11.52 -17.99 6.93
C LEU A 64 12.29 -19.31 7.06
N PHE A 65 13.60 -19.26 7.33
CA PHE A 65 14.39 -20.47 7.57
C PHE A 65 13.81 -21.31 8.72
N PHE A 66 13.43 -20.69 9.84
CA PHE A 66 12.77 -21.38 10.95
C PHE A 66 11.37 -21.90 10.56
N GLN A 67 10.60 -21.14 9.78
CA GLN A 67 9.29 -21.54 9.28
C GLN A 67 9.38 -22.79 8.37
N PHE A 68 10.30 -22.80 7.41
CA PHE A 68 10.54 -23.96 6.55
C PHE A 68 11.07 -25.18 7.32
N LYS A 69 11.81 -24.95 8.43
CA LYS A 69 12.34 -26.02 9.30
C LYS A 69 11.26 -26.58 10.25
N ALA A 70 10.25 -25.80 10.60
CA ALA A 70 9.17 -26.25 11.47
C ALA A 70 8.37 -27.37 10.79
N ASN A 71 8.14 -28.48 11.49
CA ASN A 71 7.39 -29.63 10.94
C ASN A 71 5.88 -29.57 11.23
N LYS A 72 5.43 -28.55 11.98
CA LYS A 72 4.05 -28.32 12.39
C LYS A 72 3.78 -26.82 12.41
N TYR A 73 2.50 -26.44 12.35
CA TYR A 73 2.10 -25.05 12.55
C TYR A 73 2.47 -24.58 13.96
N ILE A 74 3.27 -23.52 14.03
CA ILE A 74 3.63 -22.82 15.26
C ILE A 74 3.10 -21.39 15.10
N PRO A 75 2.05 -20.99 15.85
CA PRO A 75 1.39 -19.70 15.68
C PRO A 75 2.37 -18.52 15.69
N SER A 76 3.31 -18.51 16.65
CA SER A 76 4.27 -17.42 16.81
C SER A 76 5.19 -17.25 15.60
N ILE A 77 5.73 -18.34 15.03
CA ILE A 77 6.63 -18.27 13.87
C ILE A 77 5.84 -17.86 12.62
N TYR A 78 4.64 -18.42 12.45
CA TYR A 78 3.79 -18.11 11.31
C TYR A 78 3.38 -16.63 11.29
N TRP A 79 2.85 -16.10 12.40
CA TRP A 79 2.42 -14.70 12.46
C TRP A 79 3.60 -13.73 12.43
N LEU A 80 4.74 -14.09 13.02
CA LEU A 80 5.97 -13.31 12.87
C LEU A 80 6.42 -13.25 11.41
N THR A 81 6.35 -14.38 10.69
CA THR A 81 6.63 -14.42 9.24
C THR A 81 5.68 -13.50 8.49
N VAL A 82 4.38 -13.53 8.79
CA VAL A 82 3.38 -12.66 8.15
C VAL A 82 3.66 -11.18 8.42
N VAL A 83 4.03 -10.81 9.66
CA VAL A 83 4.40 -9.42 10.00
C VAL A 83 5.65 -8.99 9.25
N LEU A 84 6.71 -9.81 9.23
CA LEU A 84 7.95 -9.47 8.54
C LEU A 84 7.78 -9.38 7.03
N ILE A 85 6.98 -10.26 6.41
CA ILE A 85 6.64 -10.15 5.00
C ILE A 85 5.81 -8.90 4.73
N SER A 86 4.94 -8.51 5.65
CA SER A 86 4.15 -7.28 5.55
C SER A 86 5.03 -6.04 5.46
N ILE A 87 5.95 -5.89 6.42
CA ILE A 87 6.92 -4.77 6.49
C ILE A 87 7.83 -4.79 5.26
N PHE A 88 8.41 -5.95 4.94
CA PHE A 88 9.34 -6.07 3.82
C PHE A 88 8.65 -5.84 2.46
N GLY A 89 7.40 -6.27 2.31
CA GLY A 89 6.61 -6.06 1.09
C GLY A 89 6.30 -4.58 0.83
N THR A 90 6.00 -3.82 1.89
CA THR A 90 5.89 -2.34 1.81
C THR A 90 7.22 -1.73 1.38
N LEU A 91 8.29 -2.02 2.12
CA LEU A 91 9.63 -1.48 1.83
C LEU A 91 10.10 -1.75 0.40
N VAL A 92 9.79 -2.92 -0.16
CA VAL A 92 10.10 -3.24 -1.57
C VAL A 92 9.32 -2.35 -2.53
N THR A 93 8.05 -2.06 -2.23
CA THR A 93 7.21 -1.19 -3.05
C THR A 93 7.71 0.25 -2.98
N ASP A 94 7.93 0.77 -1.78
CA ASP A 94 8.42 2.12 -1.54
C ASP A 94 9.80 2.33 -2.18
N ASN A 95 10.67 1.31 -2.14
CA ASN A 95 11.99 1.41 -2.78
C ASN A 95 11.86 1.56 -4.29
N LEU A 96 10.91 0.87 -4.91
CA LEU A 96 10.65 1.04 -6.33
C LEU A 96 10.06 2.42 -6.62
N THR A 97 9.10 2.89 -5.83
CA THR A 97 8.34 4.10 -6.14
C THR A 97 9.05 5.38 -5.72
N ASP A 98 9.62 5.40 -4.52
CA ASP A 98 10.14 6.61 -3.89
C ASP A 98 11.65 6.71 -4.10
N SER A 99 12.38 5.60 -4.00
CA SER A 99 13.83 5.62 -4.23
C SER A 99 14.22 5.49 -5.70
N MET A 100 13.53 4.63 -6.47
CA MET A 100 13.83 4.41 -7.90
C MET A 100 12.93 5.23 -8.84
N GLY A 101 11.90 5.90 -8.32
CA GLY A 101 11.00 6.74 -9.11
C GLY A 101 10.08 5.97 -10.06
N VAL A 102 9.89 4.66 -9.85
CA VAL A 102 9.00 3.84 -10.67
C VAL A 102 7.54 4.25 -10.41
N PRO A 103 6.74 4.58 -11.43
CA PRO A 103 5.34 4.94 -11.23
C PRO A 103 4.55 3.83 -10.53
N LEU A 104 3.63 4.20 -9.63
CA LEU A 104 2.79 3.28 -8.88
C LEU A 104 1.93 2.39 -9.80
N GLU A 105 1.52 2.88 -10.96
CA GLU A 105 0.83 2.10 -11.98
C GLU A 105 1.69 0.95 -12.49
N VAL A 106 2.97 1.22 -12.76
CA VAL A 106 3.92 0.22 -13.26
C VAL A 106 4.18 -0.83 -12.18
N SER A 107 4.43 -0.41 -10.94
CA SER A 107 4.61 -1.33 -9.81
C SER A 107 3.37 -2.21 -9.60
N THR A 108 2.17 -1.65 -9.65
CA THR A 108 0.90 -2.37 -9.52
C THR A 108 0.72 -3.42 -10.63
N ILE A 109 1.03 -3.07 -11.88
CA ILE A 109 0.95 -4.00 -13.02
C ILE A 109 1.99 -5.12 -12.86
N VAL A 110 3.23 -4.79 -12.53
CA VAL A 110 4.31 -5.77 -12.38
C VAL A 110 4.00 -6.77 -11.25
N PHE A 111 3.57 -6.29 -10.08
CA PHE A 111 3.20 -7.17 -8.97
C PHE A 111 1.94 -7.98 -9.27
N SER A 112 0.97 -7.43 -10.03
CA SER A 112 -0.20 -8.18 -10.49
C SER A 112 0.21 -9.33 -11.41
N VAL A 113 1.08 -9.08 -12.40
CA VAL A 113 1.58 -10.10 -13.30
C VAL A 113 2.38 -11.16 -12.53
N ALA A 114 3.27 -10.75 -11.62
CA ALA A 114 4.04 -11.66 -10.79
C ALA A 114 3.16 -12.55 -9.91
N LEU A 115 2.10 -12.00 -9.32
CA LEU A 115 1.12 -12.75 -8.54
C LEU A 115 0.35 -13.75 -9.40
N ILE A 116 -0.12 -13.33 -10.59
CA ILE A 116 -0.82 -14.21 -11.54
C ILE A 116 0.09 -15.35 -11.99
N LEU A 117 1.35 -15.06 -12.33
CA LEU A 117 2.32 -16.08 -12.70
C LEU A 117 2.59 -17.05 -11.56
N THR A 118 2.68 -16.56 -10.32
CA THR A 118 2.85 -17.40 -9.12
C THR A 118 1.66 -18.37 -8.97
N PHE A 119 0.43 -17.87 -9.08
CA PHE A 119 -0.77 -18.71 -9.05
C PHE A 119 -0.81 -19.70 -10.23
N ALA A 120 -0.45 -19.27 -11.44
CA ALA A 120 -0.46 -20.10 -12.63
C ALA A 120 0.55 -21.25 -12.52
N ILE A 121 1.78 -20.97 -12.08
CA ILE A 121 2.83 -21.98 -11.88
C ILE A 121 2.45 -22.92 -10.74
N TRP A 122 1.92 -22.39 -9.63
CA TRP A 122 1.45 -23.21 -8.51
C TRP A 122 0.33 -24.16 -8.95
N TYR A 123 -0.69 -23.65 -9.65
CA TYR A 123 -1.77 -24.46 -10.18
C TYR A 123 -1.31 -25.45 -11.25
N ALA A 124 -0.34 -25.07 -12.10
CA ALA A 124 0.20 -25.96 -13.12
C ALA A 124 0.88 -27.20 -12.49
N LYS A 125 1.66 -27.00 -11.42
CA LYS A 125 2.41 -28.05 -10.72
C LYS A 125 1.58 -28.86 -9.74
N GLU A 126 0.75 -28.22 -8.93
CA GLU A 126 0.06 -28.87 -7.80
C GLU A 126 -1.43 -29.13 -8.07
N LYS A 127 -1.99 -28.55 -9.13
CA LYS A 127 -3.42 -28.63 -9.53
C LYS A 127 -4.40 -28.19 -8.44
N THR A 128 -3.90 -27.54 -7.39
CA THR A 128 -4.69 -26.99 -6.28
C THR A 128 -4.06 -25.70 -5.78
N LEU A 129 -4.91 -24.74 -5.42
CA LEU A 129 -4.53 -23.48 -4.75
C LEU A 129 -5.05 -23.46 -3.30
N SER A 130 -5.40 -24.63 -2.75
CA SER A 130 -5.98 -24.75 -1.42
C SER A 130 -4.93 -24.61 -0.32
N ILE A 131 -5.15 -23.63 0.56
CA ILE A 131 -4.35 -23.36 1.76
C ILE A 131 -4.43 -24.47 2.84
N HIS A 132 -5.43 -25.34 2.77
CA HIS A 132 -5.57 -26.47 3.71
C HIS A 132 -4.64 -27.64 3.37
N SER A 133 -3.77 -27.47 2.36
CA SER A 133 -2.94 -28.56 1.83
C SER A 133 -1.46 -28.21 1.71
N VAL A 134 -0.95 -27.34 2.59
CA VAL A 134 0.44 -26.88 2.60
C VAL A 134 1.29 -27.81 3.46
N PHE A 135 1.61 -28.99 2.92
CA PHE A 135 2.38 -30.02 3.62
C PHE A 135 3.78 -30.25 3.02
N THR A 136 4.01 -29.81 1.78
CA THR A 136 5.30 -29.99 1.08
C THR A 136 6.07 -28.68 1.04
N LYS A 137 7.42 -28.76 1.04
CA LYS A 137 8.29 -27.57 0.92
C LYS A 137 8.00 -26.77 -0.36
N GLN A 138 7.61 -27.44 -1.44
CA GLN A 138 7.24 -26.79 -2.69
C GLN A 138 5.95 -25.97 -2.56
N ARG A 139 4.91 -26.52 -1.93
CA ARG A 139 3.66 -25.79 -1.66
C ARG A 139 3.88 -24.64 -0.68
N GLU A 140 4.72 -24.85 0.32
CA GLU A 140 5.09 -23.81 1.28
C GLU A 140 5.82 -22.65 0.60
N PHE A 141 6.71 -22.93 -0.35
CA PHE A 141 7.36 -21.90 -1.15
C PHE A 141 6.33 -21.09 -1.96
N PHE A 142 5.44 -21.75 -2.71
CA PHE A 142 4.40 -21.04 -3.47
C PHE A 142 3.47 -20.23 -2.57
N TYR A 143 3.14 -20.75 -1.39
CA TYR A 143 2.32 -20.06 -0.40
C TYR A 143 2.98 -18.75 0.05
N TRP A 144 4.23 -18.81 0.50
CA TRP A 144 4.95 -17.62 0.97
C TRP A 144 5.27 -16.63 -0.16
N SER A 145 5.60 -17.11 -1.37
CA SER A 145 5.76 -16.25 -2.54
C SER A 145 4.46 -15.54 -2.91
N THR A 146 3.33 -16.26 -2.87
CA THR A 146 2.00 -15.67 -3.10
C THR A 146 1.74 -14.58 -2.07
N ILE A 147 1.96 -14.87 -0.79
CA ILE A 147 1.80 -13.89 0.29
C ILE A 147 2.66 -12.66 0.03
N PHE A 148 3.95 -12.82 -0.24
CA PHE A 148 4.86 -11.71 -0.54
C PHE A 148 4.34 -10.83 -1.68
N PHE A 149 3.96 -11.42 -2.82
CA PHE A 149 3.42 -10.64 -3.95
C PHE A 149 2.06 -10.01 -3.65
N THR A 150 1.20 -10.63 -2.82
CA THR A 150 -0.04 -9.97 -2.37
C THR A 150 0.24 -8.76 -1.48
N PHE A 151 1.31 -8.81 -0.69
CA PHE A 151 1.71 -7.70 0.18
C PHE A 151 2.23 -6.53 -0.66
N ALA A 152 3.19 -6.78 -1.55
CA ALA A 152 3.74 -5.74 -2.43
C ALA A 152 2.69 -5.16 -3.40
N LEU A 153 1.85 -6.01 -4.02
CA LEU A 153 0.73 -5.55 -4.84
C LEU A 153 -0.25 -4.69 -4.05
N GLY A 154 -0.56 -5.10 -2.82
CA GLY A 154 -1.57 -4.43 -2.02
C GLY A 154 -1.13 -3.06 -1.51
N THR A 155 0.15 -2.87 -1.22
CA THR A 155 0.74 -1.54 -0.96
C THR A 155 0.65 -0.68 -2.23
N ALA A 156 1.24 -1.14 -3.34
CA ALA A 156 1.24 -0.39 -4.60
C ALA A 156 -0.17 0.02 -5.07
N ALA A 157 -1.15 -0.88 -4.97
CA ALA A 157 -2.53 -0.60 -5.33
C ALA A 157 -3.24 0.33 -4.34
N GLY A 158 -2.92 0.23 -3.04
CA GLY A 158 -3.42 1.11 -2.00
C GLY A 158 -2.98 2.55 -2.24
N ASP A 159 -1.68 2.77 -2.44
CA ASP A 159 -1.10 4.10 -2.63
C ASP A 159 -1.48 4.68 -3.98
N LEU A 160 -1.60 3.84 -5.01
CA LEU A 160 -2.13 4.26 -6.30
C LEU A 160 -3.55 4.84 -6.16
N MET A 161 -4.42 4.18 -5.38
CA MET A 161 -5.79 4.64 -5.15
C MET A 161 -5.83 5.88 -4.25
N ALA A 162 -5.09 5.85 -3.13
CA ALA A 162 -5.15 6.91 -2.13
C ALA A 162 -4.43 8.18 -2.59
N GLU A 163 -3.19 8.05 -3.06
CA GLU A 163 -2.33 9.19 -3.42
C GLU A 163 -2.44 9.55 -4.89
N SER A 164 -2.12 8.62 -5.80
CA SER A 164 -1.97 8.96 -7.23
C SER A 164 -3.30 9.31 -7.89
N LEU A 165 -4.39 8.66 -7.48
CA LEU A 165 -5.75 8.98 -7.90
C LEU A 165 -6.44 10.00 -6.99
N GLY A 166 -5.79 10.42 -5.89
CA GLY A 166 -6.30 11.44 -4.97
C GLY A 166 -7.63 11.07 -4.30
N LEU A 167 -7.96 9.77 -4.16
CA LEU A 167 -9.18 9.36 -3.47
C LEU A 167 -9.07 9.56 -1.95
N GLY A 168 -7.84 9.63 -1.43
CA GLY A 168 -7.56 9.68 0.00
C GLY A 168 -7.70 8.32 0.68
N TYR A 169 -7.11 8.21 1.87
CA TYR A 169 -6.99 6.94 2.60
C TYR A 169 -8.34 6.38 3.07
N PHE A 170 -9.22 7.23 3.60
CA PHE A 170 -10.52 6.80 4.11
C PHE A 170 -11.43 6.23 3.01
N VAL A 171 -11.58 6.94 1.89
CA VAL A 171 -12.44 6.50 0.78
C VAL A 171 -11.90 5.22 0.16
N THR A 172 -10.57 5.12 -0.02
CA THR A 172 -9.91 3.89 -0.49
C THR A 172 -10.24 2.72 0.44
N GLY A 173 -10.09 2.90 1.76
CA GLY A 173 -10.43 1.88 2.75
C GLY A 173 -11.89 1.42 2.68
N VAL A 174 -12.84 2.36 2.48
CA VAL A 174 -14.27 2.04 2.33
C VAL A 174 -14.54 1.24 1.06
N ILE A 175 -13.95 1.63 -0.08
CA ILE A 175 -14.10 0.90 -1.36
C ILE A 175 -13.60 -0.54 -1.21
N ILE A 176 -12.40 -0.72 -0.64
CA ILE A 176 -11.82 -2.06 -0.46
C ILE A 176 -12.64 -2.90 0.54
N CYS A 177 -13.12 -2.30 1.63
CA CYS A 177 -14.06 -2.95 2.55
C CYS A 177 -15.32 -3.43 1.82
N ALA A 178 -15.90 -2.60 0.95
CA ALA A 178 -17.10 -2.96 0.19
C ALA A 178 -16.84 -4.14 -0.77
N VAL A 179 -15.65 -4.21 -1.38
CA VAL A 179 -15.23 -5.35 -2.20
C VAL A 179 -15.13 -6.63 -1.36
N ILE A 180 -14.50 -6.57 -0.18
CA ILE A 180 -14.38 -7.73 0.72
C ILE A 180 -15.76 -8.23 1.17
N ILE A 181 -16.68 -7.32 1.53
CA ILE A 181 -18.05 -7.66 1.89
C ILE A 181 -18.77 -8.31 0.71
N SER A 182 -18.64 -7.75 -0.50
CA SER A 182 -19.26 -8.29 -1.71
C SER A 182 -18.79 -9.71 -2.03
N VAL A 183 -17.48 -9.98 -1.90
CA VAL A 183 -16.91 -11.33 -2.07
C VAL A 183 -17.41 -12.29 -1.00
N THR A 184 -17.53 -11.82 0.25
CA THR A 184 -18.05 -12.62 1.37
C THR A 184 -19.53 -13.00 1.16
N VAL A 185 -20.32 -12.06 0.67
CA VAL A 185 -21.73 -12.30 0.29
C VAL A 185 -21.81 -13.26 -0.90
N ALA A 186 -20.99 -13.08 -1.94
CA ALA A 186 -20.93 -14.00 -3.08
C ALA A 186 -20.54 -15.43 -2.66
N TRP A 187 -19.63 -15.58 -1.70
CA TRP A 187 -19.30 -16.87 -1.08
C TRP A 187 -20.50 -17.49 -0.36
N ARG A 188 -21.35 -16.70 0.29
CA ARG A 188 -22.60 -17.23 0.87
C ARG A 188 -23.54 -17.79 -0.20
N PHE A 189 -23.56 -17.19 -1.39
CA PHE A 189 -24.37 -17.60 -2.54
C PHE A 189 -23.75 -18.69 -3.45
N GLY A 190 -22.57 -19.23 -3.12
CA GLY A 190 -21.99 -20.38 -3.84
C GLY A 190 -20.72 -20.10 -4.62
N LEU A 191 -20.06 -18.95 -4.41
CA LEU A 191 -18.70 -18.73 -4.90
C LEU A 191 -17.73 -19.76 -4.30
N ASN A 192 -16.81 -20.27 -5.12
CA ASN A 192 -15.79 -21.22 -4.70
C ASN A 192 -14.98 -20.68 -3.50
N SER A 193 -14.82 -21.50 -2.45
CA SER A 193 -14.15 -21.09 -1.20
C SER A 193 -12.70 -20.67 -1.39
N VAL A 194 -11.95 -21.28 -2.32
CA VAL A 194 -10.55 -20.94 -2.59
C VAL A 194 -10.46 -19.59 -3.31
N LEU A 195 -11.32 -19.35 -4.30
CA LEU A 195 -11.40 -18.07 -5.01
C LEU A 195 -11.82 -16.94 -4.06
N ALA A 196 -12.87 -17.15 -3.26
CA ALA A 196 -13.33 -16.18 -2.29
C ALA A 196 -12.24 -15.85 -1.26
N PHE A 197 -11.54 -16.88 -0.76
CA PHE A 197 -10.43 -16.70 0.18
C PHE A 197 -9.31 -15.84 -0.42
N TRP A 198 -8.77 -16.20 -1.59
CA TRP A 198 -7.65 -15.45 -2.17
C TRP A 198 -8.05 -14.04 -2.56
N THR A 199 -9.26 -13.83 -3.07
CA THR A 199 -9.75 -12.50 -3.41
C THR A 199 -9.86 -11.62 -2.16
N ALA A 200 -10.50 -12.12 -1.10
CA ALA A 200 -10.58 -11.39 0.17
C ALA A 200 -9.19 -11.16 0.77
N TYR A 201 -8.31 -12.17 0.75
CA TYR A 201 -6.95 -12.10 1.27
C TYR A 201 -6.13 -11.02 0.57
N ILE A 202 -6.16 -10.96 -0.77
CA ILE A 202 -5.48 -9.91 -1.55
C ILE A 202 -6.01 -8.52 -1.14
N MET A 203 -7.34 -8.38 -1.05
CA MET A 203 -7.99 -7.11 -0.71
C MET A 203 -7.74 -6.65 0.73
N THR A 204 -7.41 -7.56 1.66
CA THR A 204 -7.05 -7.11 3.03
C THR A 204 -5.78 -6.26 3.08
N ARG A 205 -4.88 -6.36 2.09
CA ARG A 205 -3.64 -5.58 2.12
C ARG A 205 -3.86 -4.09 1.80
N PRO A 206 -4.48 -3.70 0.67
CA PRO A 206 -4.82 -2.31 0.41
C PRO A 206 -5.63 -1.70 1.56
N LEU A 207 -6.57 -2.47 2.14
CA LEU A 207 -7.32 -2.03 3.32
C LEU A 207 -6.40 -1.72 4.50
N GLY A 208 -5.45 -2.60 4.79
CA GLY A 208 -4.51 -2.42 5.89
C GLY A 208 -3.55 -1.23 5.68
N ALA A 209 -3.08 -1.02 4.46
CA ALA A 209 -2.24 0.13 4.09
C ALA A 209 -3.02 1.43 4.30
N SER A 210 -4.18 1.58 3.64
CA SER A 210 -5.03 2.76 3.79
C SER A 210 -5.46 3.03 5.23
N LEU A 211 -5.73 1.99 6.03
CA LEU A 211 -6.02 2.18 7.45
C LEU A 211 -4.78 2.61 8.24
N GLY A 212 -3.61 2.09 7.91
CA GLY A 212 -2.34 2.49 8.52
C GLY A 212 -2.07 3.96 8.29
N ASP A 213 -2.11 4.38 7.03
CA ASP A 213 -1.85 5.76 6.61
C ASP A 213 -2.91 6.70 7.14
N TYR A 214 -4.18 6.30 7.10
CA TYR A 214 -5.26 7.10 7.68
C TYR A 214 -5.04 7.35 9.18
N LEU A 215 -4.44 6.42 9.92
CA LEU A 215 -4.18 6.60 11.35
C LEU A 215 -2.87 7.36 11.60
N SER A 216 -1.82 7.08 10.84
CA SER A 216 -0.46 7.61 11.05
C SER A 216 -0.26 9.02 10.48
N GLN A 217 -0.77 9.28 9.27
CA GLN A 217 -0.53 10.52 8.52
C GLN A 217 -1.22 11.72 9.20
N SER A 218 -0.72 12.93 8.95
CA SER A 218 -1.27 14.15 9.52
C SER A 218 -2.68 14.44 9.01
N GLN A 219 -3.43 15.27 9.76
CA GLN A 219 -4.77 15.74 9.35
C GLN A 219 -4.75 16.51 8.03
N GLU A 220 -3.62 17.15 7.74
CA GLU A 220 -3.39 17.87 6.49
C GLU A 220 -3.45 16.89 5.31
N TYR A 221 -2.75 15.75 5.37
CA TYR A 221 -2.75 14.71 4.33
C TYR A 221 -3.97 13.76 4.38
N GLY A 222 -5.02 14.12 5.12
CA GLY A 222 -6.24 13.32 5.22
C GLY A 222 -6.17 12.12 6.19
N GLY A 223 -5.17 12.09 7.08
CA GLY A 223 -5.05 11.14 8.19
C GLY A 223 -5.57 11.69 9.53
N LEU A 224 -5.41 10.94 10.62
CA LEU A 224 -5.85 11.32 11.97
C LEU A 224 -4.76 12.00 12.79
N GLY A 225 -3.50 11.91 12.37
CA GLY A 225 -2.35 12.54 13.02
C GLY A 225 -1.87 11.83 14.28
N LEU A 226 -2.12 10.52 14.44
CA LEU A 226 -1.58 9.78 15.59
C LEU A 226 -0.07 9.59 15.50
N GLY A 227 0.51 9.72 14.30
CA GLY A 227 1.91 9.50 14.01
C GLY A 227 2.24 8.01 13.85
N ALA A 228 3.26 7.71 13.04
CA ALA A 228 3.69 6.35 12.75
C ALA A 228 4.12 5.58 14.02
N THR A 229 4.80 6.25 14.95
CA THR A 229 5.31 5.63 16.20
C THR A 229 4.20 5.11 17.10
N LEU A 230 3.22 5.96 17.44
CA LEU A 230 2.13 5.58 18.35
C LEU A 230 1.23 4.54 17.70
N THR A 231 0.91 4.73 16.41
CA THR A 231 0.09 3.78 15.65
C THR A 231 0.75 2.40 15.60
N SER A 232 2.04 2.34 15.25
CA SER A 232 2.80 1.08 15.24
C SER A 232 2.79 0.39 16.60
N ALA A 233 3.03 1.13 17.68
CA ALA A 233 3.06 0.58 19.03
C ALA A 233 1.72 -0.04 19.45
N ILE A 234 0.61 0.64 19.16
CA ILE A 234 -0.76 0.15 19.46
C ILE A 234 -1.03 -1.15 18.70
N PHE A 235 -0.75 -1.18 17.40
CA PHE A 235 -1.04 -2.37 16.60
C PHE A 235 -0.10 -3.54 16.91
N ILE A 236 1.20 -3.30 17.17
CA ILE A 236 2.12 -4.34 17.62
C ILE A 236 1.64 -4.93 18.95
N ALA A 237 1.21 -4.10 19.91
CA ALA A 237 0.64 -4.56 21.17
C ALA A 237 -0.64 -5.39 20.94
N ALA A 238 -1.54 -4.96 20.05
CA ALA A 238 -2.75 -5.69 19.71
C ALA A 238 -2.45 -7.05 19.05
N ILE A 239 -1.46 -7.11 18.15
CA ILE A 239 -0.99 -8.37 17.55
C ILE A 239 -0.43 -9.28 18.65
N LEU A 240 0.46 -8.78 19.50
CA LEU A 240 1.05 -9.57 20.59
C LEU A 240 -0.02 -10.14 21.51
N LEU A 241 -0.99 -9.32 21.95
CA LEU A 241 -2.10 -9.77 22.78
C LEU A 241 -2.93 -10.86 22.08
N THR A 242 -3.24 -10.68 20.80
CA THR A 242 -4.05 -11.63 20.05
C THR A 242 -3.29 -12.94 19.77
N VAL A 243 -2.02 -12.86 19.42
CA VAL A 243 -1.15 -14.03 19.19
C VAL A 243 -0.92 -14.80 20.49
N VAL A 244 -0.69 -14.12 21.62
CA VAL A 244 -0.59 -14.76 22.94
C VAL A 244 -1.91 -15.43 23.30
N PHE A 245 -3.04 -14.72 23.14
CA PHE A 245 -4.37 -15.27 23.40
C PHE A 245 -4.64 -16.54 22.58
N ILE A 246 -4.32 -16.54 21.29
CA ILE A 246 -4.51 -17.72 20.44
C ILE A 246 -3.52 -18.83 20.76
N SER A 247 -2.26 -18.50 21.05
CA SER A 247 -1.24 -19.50 21.44
C SER A 247 -1.64 -20.22 22.74
N VAL A 248 -2.28 -19.52 23.67
CA VAL A 248 -2.80 -20.10 24.92
C VAL A 248 -4.10 -20.86 24.69
N THR A 249 -5.04 -20.30 23.92
CA THR A 249 -6.38 -20.88 23.75
C THR A 249 -6.47 -21.96 22.66
N GLN A 250 -5.46 -22.07 21.79
CA GLN A 250 -5.38 -23.00 20.67
C GLN A 250 -6.63 -23.01 19.76
N ARG A 251 -7.37 -21.89 19.74
CA ARG A 251 -8.63 -21.75 19.00
C ARG A 251 -8.45 -21.71 17.48
N ASP A 252 -7.22 -21.53 17.02
CA ASP A 252 -6.78 -21.60 15.62
C ASP A 252 -6.50 -23.03 15.14
N LEU A 253 -6.43 -24.01 16.05
CA LEU A 253 -6.25 -25.44 15.74
C LEU A 253 -7.58 -26.21 15.64
N VAL A 254 -8.68 -25.65 16.17
CA VAL A 254 -9.97 -26.34 16.25
C VAL A 254 -10.72 -26.21 14.94
N ALA A 255 -10.63 -27.25 14.10
CA ALA A 255 -11.48 -27.39 12.92
C ALA A 255 -12.95 -27.49 13.36
N ARG A 256 -13.73 -26.42 13.18
CA ARG A 256 -15.19 -26.54 13.20
C ARG A 256 -15.59 -27.33 11.94
N PRO A 257 -16.35 -28.43 12.06
CA PRO A 257 -16.78 -29.17 10.88
C PRO A 257 -17.57 -28.22 9.97
N SER A 258 -17.05 -27.99 8.76
CA SER A 258 -17.75 -27.24 7.72
C SER A 258 -19.10 -27.90 7.49
N THR A 259 -20.18 -27.25 7.91
CA THR A 259 -21.56 -27.62 7.61
C THR A 259 -21.95 -27.36 6.16
N LYS A 260 -21.07 -26.75 5.35
CA LYS A 260 -21.28 -26.69 3.91
C LYS A 260 -20.88 -28.05 3.32
N PRO A 261 -21.81 -28.79 2.69
CA PRO A 261 -21.43 -29.98 1.93
C PRO A 261 -20.39 -29.56 0.91
N ILE A 262 -19.33 -30.37 0.76
CA ILE A 262 -18.37 -30.25 -0.34
C ILE A 262 -19.21 -30.37 -1.60
N THR A 263 -19.57 -29.23 -2.16
CA THR A 263 -20.27 -29.20 -3.44
C THR A 263 -19.18 -29.57 -4.42
N ASP A 264 -19.26 -30.78 -4.98
CA ASP A 264 -18.50 -31.19 -6.16
C ASP A 264 -18.88 -30.22 -7.29
N THR A 265 -18.28 -29.04 -7.23
CA THR A 265 -18.48 -27.99 -8.21
C THR A 265 -17.67 -28.40 -9.41
N ASN A 266 -18.36 -28.61 -10.53
CA ASN A 266 -17.75 -28.97 -11.79
C ASN A 266 -16.54 -28.03 -12.05
N ARG A 267 -15.39 -28.58 -12.44
CA ARG A 267 -14.18 -27.79 -12.69
C ARG A 267 -14.42 -26.64 -13.67
N TYR A 268 -15.36 -26.84 -14.61
CA TYR A 268 -15.85 -25.81 -15.52
C TYR A 268 -16.58 -24.66 -14.82
N SER A 269 -17.41 -24.93 -13.81
CA SER A 269 -18.10 -23.89 -13.05
C SER A 269 -17.12 -23.06 -12.22
N VAL A 270 -16.07 -23.69 -11.66
CA VAL A 270 -15.02 -22.96 -10.93
C VAL A 270 -14.22 -22.07 -11.88
N PHE A 271 -13.82 -22.57 -13.06
CA PHE A 271 -13.12 -21.75 -14.05
C PHE A 271 -13.97 -20.55 -14.49
N LEU A 272 -15.26 -20.77 -14.75
CA LEU A 272 -16.18 -19.69 -15.12
C LEU A 272 -16.35 -18.66 -13.99
N GLN A 273 -16.46 -19.10 -12.73
CA GLN A 273 -16.45 -18.20 -11.57
C GLN A 273 -15.16 -17.37 -11.49
N VAL A 274 -13.99 -17.99 -11.72
CA VAL A 274 -12.70 -17.27 -11.75
C VAL A 274 -12.71 -16.21 -12.85
N VAL A 275 -13.09 -16.57 -14.07
CA VAL A 275 -13.16 -15.63 -15.21
C VAL A 275 -14.10 -14.47 -14.88
N VAL A 276 -15.30 -14.75 -14.33
CA VAL A 276 -16.27 -13.72 -13.97
C VAL A 276 -15.73 -12.79 -12.88
N VAL A 277 -15.18 -13.32 -11.79
CA VAL A 277 -14.66 -12.50 -10.68
C VAL A 277 -13.47 -11.67 -11.13
N VAL A 278 -12.51 -12.27 -11.84
CA VAL A 278 -11.32 -11.54 -12.33
C VAL A 278 -11.74 -10.48 -13.34
N SER A 279 -12.63 -10.80 -14.28
CA SER A 279 -13.12 -9.82 -15.26
C SER A 279 -13.87 -8.68 -14.56
N ALA A 280 -14.72 -8.99 -13.57
CA ALA A 280 -15.44 -7.97 -12.81
C ALA A 280 -14.47 -7.04 -12.07
N LEU A 281 -13.45 -7.59 -11.40
CA LEU A 281 -12.43 -6.79 -10.69
C LEU A 281 -11.63 -5.92 -11.66
N VAL A 282 -11.13 -6.49 -12.76
CA VAL A 282 -10.34 -5.76 -13.77
C VAL A 282 -11.16 -4.67 -14.46
N LEU A 283 -12.43 -4.95 -14.81
CA LEU A 283 -13.31 -3.96 -15.41
C LEU A 283 -13.67 -2.87 -14.41
N SER A 284 -13.99 -3.22 -13.16
CA SER A 284 -14.30 -2.22 -12.13
C SER A 284 -13.10 -1.33 -11.78
N SER A 285 -11.90 -1.92 -11.67
CA SER A 285 -10.69 -1.17 -11.36
C SER A 285 -10.25 -0.32 -12.56
N GLY A 286 -10.30 -0.88 -13.78
CA GLY A 286 -9.96 -0.15 -15.01
C GLY A 286 -10.92 1.00 -15.31
N ALA A 287 -12.23 0.78 -15.17
CA ALA A 287 -13.24 1.83 -15.34
C ALA A 287 -13.12 2.90 -14.25
N GLY A 288 -12.91 2.50 -12.99
CA GLY A 288 -12.69 3.43 -11.87
C GLY A 288 -11.43 4.27 -12.05
N TYR A 289 -10.32 3.64 -12.45
CA TYR A 289 -9.07 4.32 -12.78
C TYR A 289 -9.28 5.32 -13.92
N TYR A 290 -9.87 4.89 -15.04
CA TYR A 290 -10.11 5.77 -16.18
C TYR A 290 -11.00 6.96 -15.83
N TRP A 291 -12.08 6.72 -15.08
CA TRP A 291 -13.00 7.76 -14.66
C TRP A 291 -12.34 8.79 -13.74
N GLN A 292 -11.60 8.34 -12.73
CA GLN A 292 -10.93 9.25 -11.80
C GLN A 292 -9.76 9.98 -12.47
N HIS A 293 -8.98 9.29 -13.30
CA HIS A 293 -7.88 9.89 -14.05
C HIS A 293 -8.37 10.97 -15.03
N THR A 294 -9.45 10.69 -15.78
CA THR A 294 -10.05 11.69 -16.68
C THR A 294 -10.68 12.86 -15.93
N LYS A 295 -11.30 12.62 -14.76
CA LYS A 295 -11.79 13.68 -13.89
C LYS A 295 -10.65 14.61 -13.44
N LEU A 296 -9.55 14.06 -12.95
CA LEU A 296 -8.37 14.83 -12.53
C LEU A 296 -7.80 15.64 -13.71
N GLN A 297 -7.65 15.03 -14.89
CA GLN A 297 -7.17 15.74 -16.08
C GLN A 297 -8.13 16.86 -16.53
N ASN A 298 -9.43 16.67 -16.37
CA ASN A 298 -10.42 17.70 -16.72
C ASN A 298 -10.43 18.84 -15.69
N GLU A 299 -10.26 18.56 -14.40
CA GLU A 299 -10.09 19.60 -13.37
C GLU A 299 -8.84 20.45 -13.63
N VAL A 300 -7.74 19.84 -14.09
CA VAL A 300 -6.56 20.59 -14.59
C VAL A 300 -6.94 21.48 -15.76
N LYS A 301 -7.51 20.92 -16.82
CA LYS A 301 -7.84 21.69 -18.03
C LYS A 301 -8.79 22.84 -17.73
N ASN A 302 -9.76 22.62 -16.84
CA ASN A 302 -10.70 23.65 -16.42
C ASN A 302 -10.03 24.73 -15.56
N SER A 303 -9.06 24.38 -14.69
CA SER A 303 -8.26 25.38 -13.96
C SER A 303 -7.44 26.27 -14.90
N VAL A 304 -6.88 25.70 -15.98
CA VAL A 304 -6.17 26.46 -17.03
C VAL A 304 -7.13 27.31 -17.89
N SER A 305 -8.38 26.86 -18.07
CA SER A 305 -9.38 27.54 -18.91
C SER A 305 -10.17 28.63 -18.17
N GLN A 306 -10.27 28.57 -16.84
CA GLN A 306 -10.95 29.60 -16.05
C GLN A 306 -10.11 30.88 -15.95
N ASP A 307 -8.78 30.77 -15.91
CA ASP A 307 -7.89 31.94 -15.85
C ASP A 307 -7.78 32.68 -17.19
N SER A 308 -8.15 32.03 -18.30
CA SER A 308 -8.24 32.64 -19.64
C SER A 308 -9.55 33.40 -19.90
N SER A 309 -10.42 33.54 -18.88
CA SER A 309 -11.66 34.32 -18.96
C SER A 309 -11.59 35.70 -18.26
N GLN A 310 -10.41 36.11 -17.77
CA GLN A 310 -10.11 37.52 -17.55
C GLN A 310 -9.61 38.14 -18.86
N GLU A 311 -10.28 39.20 -19.31
CA GLU A 311 -10.06 39.90 -20.58
C GLU A 311 -8.58 40.23 -20.85
N GLY A 312 -7.97 39.54 -21.82
CA GLY A 312 -6.65 39.86 -22.35
C GLY A 312 -6.38 39.12 -23.66
N SER A 313 -6.16 39.89 -24.73
CA SER A 313 -5.68 39.58 -26.10
C SER A 313 -5.34 38.12 -26.49
N PRO A 314 -5.66 37.65 -27.72
CA PRO A 314 -5.44 36.26 -28.19
C PRO A 314 -3.97 35.84 -28.45
N ALA A 315 -3.01 36.40 -27.69
CA ALA A 315 -1.58 36.16 -27.87
C ALA A 315 -0.92 35.28 -26.79
N ASP A 316 -1.63 34.82 -25.74
CA ASP A 316 -0.97 34.21 -24.57
C ASP A 316 -1.30 32.72 -24.30
N VAL A 317 -1.70 31.96 -25.33
CA VAL A 317 -1.98 30.52 -25.20
C VAL A 317 -0.68 29.67 -25.08
N SER A 318 0.48 30.31 -24.94
CA SER A 318 1.80 29.65 -24.90
C SER A 318 2.57 29.82 -23.58
N GLN A 319 1.91 30.19 -22.47
CA GLN A 319 2.62 30.53 -21.24
C GLN A 319 2.60 29.47 -20.13
N PHE A 320 1.94 28.33 -20.31
CA PHE A 320 1.94 27.26 -19.30
C PHE A 320 2.98 26.18 -19.63
N GLY A 321 3.93 25.99 -18.72
CA GLY A 321 4.93 24.93 -18.79
C GLY A 321 4.32 23.51 -18.71
N PRO A 322 5.14 22.45 -18.72
CA PRO A 322 4.69 21.06 -18.79
C PRO A 322 3.75 20.58 -17.66
N LEU A 323 3.61 21.36 -16.59
CA LEU A 323 2.76 21.08 -15.42
C LEU A 323 1.53 21.99 -15.33
N GLY A 324 1.28 22.84 -16.32
CA GLY A 324 0.15 23.78 -16.28
C GLY A 324 0.41 25.02 -15.42
N ASP A 325 -0.63 25.50 -14.74
CA ASP A 325 -0.55 26.67 -13.86
C ASP A 325 0.13 26.32 -12.52
N LEU A 326 1.25 26.99 -12.25
CA LEU A 326 2.04 26.88 -11.02
C LEU A 326 2.06 28.18 -10.20
N SER A 327 1.19 29.14 -10.52
CA SER A 327 1.20 30.50 -9.95
C SER A 327 1.02 30.51 -8.43
N SER A 328 0.20 29.62 -7.89
CA SER A 328 0.03 29.47 -6.44
C SER A 328 1.32 29.02 -5.74
N PHE A 329 2.03 28.03 -6.29
CA PHE A 329 3.31 27.56 -5.75
C PHE A 329 4.39 28.63 -5.85
N LYS A 330 4.42 29.35 -6.98
CA LYS A 330 5.33 30.47 -7.18
C LYS A 330 5.11 31.55 -6.13
N LYS A 331 3.84 31.93 -5.89
CA LYS A 331 3.48 32.91 -4.86
C LYS A 331 3.90 32.47 -3.45
N ILE A 332 3.64 31.22 -3.05
CA ILE A 332 4.06 30.72 -1.74
C ILE A 332 5.60 30.74 -1.62
N THR A 333 6.31 30.40 -2.71
CA THR A 333 7.78 30.42 -2.77
C THR A 333 8.33 31.86 -2.65
N GLU A 334 7.72 32.82 -3.34
CA GLU A 334 8.03 34.26 -3.23
C GLU A 334 7.77 34.80 -1.83
N ASP A 335 6.63 34.44 -1.22
CA ASP A 335 6.30 34.81 0.17
C ASP A 335 7.37 34.27 1.14
N THR A 336 7.79 33.02 0.94
CA THR A 336 8.82 32.38 1.77
C THR A 336 10.18 33.06 1.58
N LEU A 337 10.54 33.39 0.34
CA LEU A 337 11.78 34.14 0.05
C LEU A 337 11.78 35.52 0.70
N SER A 338 10.64 36.21 0.72
CA SER A 338 10.49 37.48 1.41
C SER A 338 10.70 37.35 2.92
N LEU A 339 10.20 36.29 3.54
CA LEU A 339 10.36 36.02 4.98
C LEU A 339 11.81 35.67 5.34
N VAL A 340 12.48 34.86 4.51
CA VAL A 340 13.92 34.58 4.70
C VAL A 340 14.73 35.87 4.57
N SER A 341 14.38 36.73 3.61
CA SER A 341 15.08 38.00 3.37
C SER A 341 14.88 39.03 4.49
N SER A 342 13.73 38.99 5.18
CA SER A 342 13.48 39.81 6.37
C SER A 342 14.08 39.25 7.66
N GLY A 343 14.69 38.05 7.60
CA GLY A 343 15.27 37.37 8.75
C GLY A 343 14.26 36.60 9.62
N ASP A 344 12.99 36.53 9.22
CA ASP A 344 11.96 35.76 9.93
C ASP A 344 11.95 34.30 9.47
N LEU A 345 12.95 33.56 9.95
CA LEU A 345 13.12 32.15 9.61
C LEU A 345 12.04 31.25 10.25
N THR A 346 11.36 31.72 11.29
CA THR A 346 10.27 30.96 11.93
C THR A 346 9.03 31.01 11.05
N ALA A 347 8.62 32.19 10.59
CA ALA A 347 7.52 32.33 9.66
C ALA A 347 7.84 31.69 8.30
N ALA A 348 9.09 31.79 7.82
CA ALA A 348 9.52 31.10 6.60
C ALA A 348 9.37 29.57 6.73
N LYS A 349 9.68 29.01 7.89
CA LYS A 349 9.49 27.58 8.18
C LYS A 349 8.02 27.17 8.19
N THR A 350 7.12 28.03 8.63
CA THR A 350 5.68 27.77 8.52
C THR A 350 5.24 27.86 7.06
N ARG A 351 5.64 28.91 6.33
CA ARG A 351 5.19 29.14 4.96
C ARG A 351 5.69 28.09 3.97
N VAL A 352 6.90 27.54 4.19
CA VAL A 352 7.40 26.43 3.38
C VAL A 352 6.63 25.12 3.65
N ASN A 353 6.03 24.94 4.82
CA ASN A 353 5.13 23.80 5.05
C ASN A 353 3.84 23.94 4.23
N ASP A 354 3.31 25.16 4.08
CA ASP A 354 2.16 25.40 3.18
C ASP A 354 2.48 25.05 1.73
N LEU A 355 3.74 25.27 1.30
CA LEU A 355 4.22 24.94 -0.03
C LEU A 355 4.26 23.42 -0.23
N GLU A 356 4.90 22.69 0.68
CA GLU A 356 4.95 21.21 0.67
C GLU A 356 3.53 20.65 0.61
N TYR A 357 2.67 21.13 1.51
CA TYR A 357 1.27 20.73 1.59
C TYR A 357 0.51 20.94 0.27
N SER A 358 0.61 22.14 -0.29
CA SER A 358 -0.09 22.48 -1.53
C SER A 358 0.43 21.65 -2.69
N TRP A 359 1.75 21.42 -2.76
CA TRP A 359 2.41 20.68 -3.82
C TRP A 359 2.03 19.20 -3.79
N ASP A 360 2.04 18.59 -2.61
CA ASP A 360 1.71 17.19 -2.39
C ASP A 360 0.24 16.90 -2.69
N ASN A 361 -0.69 17.79 -2.30
CA ASN A 361 -2.09 17.65 -2.68
C ASN A 361 -2.31 17.78 -4.19
N ALA A 362 -1.43 18.52 -4.87
CA ALA A 362 -1.46 18.64 -6.31
C ALA A 362 -0.75 17.48 -7.01
N LYS A 363 -0.07 16.56 -6.29
CA LYS A 363 0.66 15.40 -6.86
C LYS A 363 -0.20 14.59 -7.83
N ALA A 364 -1.39 14.17 -7.40
CA ALA A 364 -2.34 13.39 -8.21
C ALA A 364 -2.72 14.09 -9.52
N ARG A 365 -2.72 15.42 -9.48
CA ARG A 365 -3.13 16.30 -10.57
C ARG A 365 -1.96 16.63 -11.52
N LEU A 366 -0.79 16.95 -10.98
CA LEU A 366 0.36 17.50 -11.72
C LEU A 366 1.31 16.41 -12.23
N LYS A 367 1.58 15.37 -11.43
CA LYS A 367 2.56 14.33 -11.76
C LYS A 367 2.23 13.59 -13.07
N PRO A 368 0.96 13.27 -13.39
CA PRO A 368 0.62 12.65 -14.68
C PRO A 368 0.85 13.53 -15.91
N MET A 369 0.91 14.86 -15.76
CA MET A 369 1.12 15.78 -16.90
C MET A 369 2.55 15.71 -17.43
N SER A 370 3.52 15.69 -16.53
CA SER A 370 4.93 15.50 -16.85
C SER A 370 5.67 14.97 -15.64
N SER A 371 5.79 13.64 -15.52
CA SER A 371 6.51 13.01 -14.40
C SER A 371 7.94 13.55 -14.30
N LYS A 372 8.60 13.83 -15.43
CA LYS A 372 9.96 14.36 -15.44
C LYS A 372 10.03 15.76 -14.83
N LYS A 373 9.16 16.69 -15.25
CA LYS A 373 9.16 18.06 -14.74
C LYS A 373 8.65 18.11 -13.30
N TRP A 374 7.66 17.28 -12.94
CA TRP A 374 7.19 17.15 -11.57
C TRP A 374 8.33 16.74 -10.65
N THR A 375 9.07 15.68 -10.98
CA THR A 375 10.23 15.23 -10.18
C THR A 375 11.34 16.29 -10.10
N GLU A 376 11.55 17.11 -11.13
CA GLU A 376 12.52 18.22 -11.10
C GLU A 376 12.14 19.31 -10.08
N VAL A 377 10.87 19.73 -10.09
CA VAL A 377 10.34 20.72 -9.14
C VAL A 377 10.28 20.14 -7.74
N ASP A 378 9.81 18.91 -7.59
CA ASP A 378 9.71 18.17 -6.32
C ASP A 378 11.08 18.07 -5.62
N ASN A 379 12.12 17.66 -6.35
CA ASN A 379 13.50 17.66 -5.84
C ASN A 379 14.00 19.05 -5.43
N SER A 380 13.48 20.12 -6.04
CA SER A 380 13.84 21.49 -5.70
C SER A 380 13.12 21.95 -4.43
N ILE A 381 11.85 21.59 -4.26
CA ILE A 381 11.08 21.80 -3.02
C ILE A 381 11.74 21.05 -1.86
N ASP A 382 12.13 19.79 -2.06
CA ASP A 382 12.86 18.99 -1.08
C ASP A 382 14.15 19.66 -0.58
N LYS A 383 14.91 20.28 -1.48
CA LYS A 383 16.11 21.04 -1.12
C LYS A 383 15.77 22.25 -0.27
N VAL A 384 14.73 23.00 -0.63
CA VAL A 384 14.25 24.15 0.14
C VAL A 384 13.83 23.71 1.55
N LEU A 385 13.03 22.65 1.65
CA LEU A 385 12.56 22.08 2.92
C LEU A 385 13.74 21.63 3.79
N ARG A 386 14.73 20.94 3.23
CA ARG A 386 15.94 20.52 3.98
C ARG A 386 16.71 21.70 4.56
N GLN A 387 16.85 22.80 3.81
CA GLN A 387 17.55 23.99 4.30
C GLN A 387 16.76 24.68 5.41
N LEU A 388 15.47 24.95 5.19
CA LEU A 388 14.61 25.66 6.14
C LEU A 388 14.25 24.84 7.38
N ARG A 389 14.29 23.50 7.32
CA ARG A 389 14.05 22.63 8.48
C ARG A 389 15.33 22.23 9.22
N SER A 390 16.50 22.59 8.72
CA SER A 390 17.78 22.29 9.39
C SER A 390 17.85 22.92 10.79
N THR A 391 18.62 22.29 11.69
CA THR A 391 18.85 22.81 13.05
C THR A 391 19.70 24.08 13.07
N HIS A 392 20.55 24.27 12.07
CA HIS A 392 21.34 25.48 11.86
C HIS A 392 20.99 26.07 10.49
N GLN A 393 19.97 26.94 10.48
CA GLN A 393 19.48 27.58 9.26
C GLN A 393 20.51 28.60 8.73
N ASP A 394 21.03 28.34 7.54
CA ASP A 394 21.81 29.31 6.77
C ASP A 394 20.86 30.09 5.83
N ALA A 395 20.70 31.38 6.12
CA ALA A 395 19.79 32.25 5.38
C ALA A 395 20.18 32.40 3.90
N GLU A 396 21.48 32.40 3.58
CA GLU A 396 21.94 32.52 2.19
C GLU A 396 21.73 31.22 1.41
N ALA A 397 21.95 30.07 2.07
CA ALA A 397 21.62 28.77 1.49
C ALA A 397 20.11 28.62 1.25
N CYS A 398 19.27 29.12 2.16
CA CYS A 398 17.81 29.13 2.02
C CYS A 398 17.36 30.00 0.83
N LYS A 399 17.89 31.23 0.69
CA LYS A 399 17.60 32.11 -0.45
C LYS A 399 17.98 31.46 -1.78
N THR A 400 19.19 30.93 -1.86
CA THR A 400 19.70 30.26 -3.07
C THR A 400 18.81 29.08 -3.49
N ALA A 401 18.35 28.29 -2.52
CA ALA A 401 17.44 27.17 -2.78
C ALA A 401 16.06 27.66 -3.28
N LEU A 402 15.51 28.72 -2.68
CA LEU A 402 14.21 29.30 -3.08
C LEU A 402 14.27 29.95 -4.48
N GLU A 403 15.34 30.65 -4.82
CA GLU A 403 15.56 31.22 -6.16
C GLU A 403 15.68 30.12 -7.22
N SER A 404 16.38 29.03 -6.89
CA SER A 404 16.47 27.84 -7.75
C SER A 404 15.09 27.21 -7.96
N LEU A 405 14.26 27.14 -6.91
CA LEU A 405 12.89 26.64 -7.01
C LEU A 405 12.01 27.56 -7.87
N LEU A 406 12.10 28.88 -7.72
CA LEU A 406 11.38 29.83 -8.58
C LEU A 406 11.72 29.63 -10.06
N THR A 407 12.99 29.34 -10.36
CA THR A 407 13.44 29.01 -11.72
C THR A 407 12.91 27.65 -12.20
N ALA A 408 12.72 26.70 -11.30
CA ALA A 408 12.12 25.41 -11.65
C ALA A 408 10.59 25.51 -11.88
N LEU A 409 9.93 26.44 -11.18
CA LEU A 409 8.48 26.73 -11.26
C LEU A 409 8.09 27.60 -12.47
N SER A 410 9.04 28.31 -13.08
CA SER A 410 8.87 28.95 -14.40
C SER A 410 9.02 27.93 -15.53
#